data_AF-A0A6M0SW11-F1
#
_entry.id   AF-A0A6M0SW11-F1
#
_cell.length_a   1.000
_cell.length_b   1.000
_cell.length_c   1.000
_cell.angle_alpha   90.00
_cell.angle_beta   90.00
_cell.angle_gamma   90.00
#
_symmetry.space_group_name_H-M   'P 1'
#
loop_
_entity.id
_entity.type
_entity.pdbx_description
1 polymer ?
#
loop_
_entity_poly.entity_id
_entity_poly.type
_entity_poly.pdbx_seq_one_letter_code
_entity_poly.pdbx_strand_id
1 'polypeptide(L)'
;MDNQTTQALYNQKVNHAVITGEIANDTITKFKNMGQTIKDSYKSSYDEMYNTTYNFFAENSVLTEQKETEILNNITTKHQEREQVISQSMVRITEIYTNAKEQNRQLTEAEMTEINTIQQQMRDNAITTLSETEQEAAVIRERMKEYQGRLTAEMASEMIQKANEAKEGEIKAANEKYEEIIKQAARLKEAGLITEQEYKDMVTSATTAKDESIKAATDTCNGVKQEISNATPGIGSEVDLQTGRIQSSYDKLKIGLSGFFKWLFGQN
;
A
#
# COMPACT_ATOMS: atom_id res chain seq x y z
N MET A 1 -2.46 -6.36 6.61
CA MET A 1 -3.02 -6.52 5.25
C MET A 1 -3.43 -5.18 4.70
N ASP A 2 -4.38 -4.49 5.34
CA ASP A 2 -4.77 -3.14 4.93
C ASP A 2 -3.58 -2.15 4.92
N ASN A 3 -2.70 -2.25 5.92
CA ASN A 3 -1.45 -1.48 5.96
C ASN A 3 -0.57 -1.67 4.72
N GLN A 4 -0.48 -2.87 4.15
CA GLN A 4 0.36 -3.13 2.97
C GLN A 4 -0.23 -2.50 1.70
N THR A 5 -1.55 -2.59 1.53
CA THR A 5 -2.27 -1.92 0.43
C THR A 5 -2.23 -0.41 0.59
N THR A 6 -2.39 0.11 1.81
CA THR A 6 -2.28 1.54 2.12
C THR A 6 -0.86 2.05 1.84
N GLN A 7 0.17 1.36 2.32
CA GLN A 7 1.56 1.69 2.03
C GLN A 7 1.86 1.67 0.53
N ALA A 8 1.35 0.69 -0.21
CA ALA A 8 1.52 0.64 -1.66
C ALA A 8 0.92 1.88 -2.34
N LEU A 9 -0.31 2.26 -1.97
CA LEU A 9 -0.96 3.46 -2.52
C LEU A 9 -0.22 4.74 -2.17
N TYR A 10 0.28 4.87 -0.94
CA TYR A 10 1.10 6.01 -0.54
C TYR A 10 2.40 6.08 -1.34
N ASN A 11 3.12 4.96 -1.50
CA ASN A 11 4.32 4.92 -2.33
C ASN A 11 4.03 5.35 -3.78
N GLN A 12 2.89 4.93 -4.35
CA GLN A 12 2.50 5.37 -5.70
C GLN A 12 2.21 6.86 -5.77
N LYS A 13 1.43 7.40 -4.82
CA LYS A 13 1.11 8.82 -4.75
C LYS A 13 2.36 9.69 -4.64
N VAL A 14 3.34 9.22 -3.87
CA VAL A 14 4.50 10.02 -3.50
C VAL A 14 5.61 9.95 -4.55
N ASN A 15 5.93 8.75 -5.03
CA ASN A 15 7.05 8.57 -5.95
C ASN A 15 6.72 9.03 -7.38
N HIS A 16 5.44 9.24 -7.71
CA HIS A 16 4.99 9.57 -9.08
C HIS A 16 5.68 8.66 -10.12
N ALA A 17 5.84 7.38 -9.78
CA ALA A 17 6.58 6.45 -10.61
C ALA A 17 5.67 5.97 -11.76
N VAL A 18 6.23 5.88 -12.97
CA VAL A 18 5.57 5.16 -14.05
C VAL A 18 5.31 3.73 -13.59
N ILE A 19 4.09 3.23 -13.81
CA ILE A 19 3.70 1.89 -13.38
C ILE A 19 4.43 0.86 -14.24
N THR A 20 5.50 0.29 -13.71
CA THR A 20 6.21 -0.83 -14.35
C THR A 20 5.46 -2.14 -14.14
N GLY A 21 5.85 -3.19 -14.88
CA GLY A 21 5.28 -4.53 -14.69
C GLY A 21 5.50 -5.06 -13.26
N GLU A 22 6.64 -4.76 -12.66
CA GLU A 22 6.95 -5.15 -11.27
C GLU A 22 6.04 -4.43 -10.28
N ILE A 23 5.91 -3.11 -10.40
CA ILE A 23 5.03 -2.28 -9.54
C ILE A 23 3.58 -2.75 -9.63
N ALA A 24 3.08 -2.99 -10.85
CA ALA A 24 1.73 -3.48 -11.08
C ALA A 24 1.51 -4.83 -10.39
N ASN A 25 2.41 -5.79 -10.63
CA ASN A 25 2.28 -7.16 -10.10
C ASN A 25 2.36 -7.20 -8.57
N ASP A 26 3.30 -6.48 -7.96
CA ASP A 26 3.42 -6.39 -6.50
C ASP A 26 2.15 -5.79 -5.88
N THR A 27 1.66 -4.68 -6.44
CA THR A 27 0.48 -4.00 -5.90
C THR A 27 -0.78 -4.84 -6.06
N ILE A 28 -1.01 -5.42 -7.24
CA ILE A 28 -2.12 -6.36 -7.49
C ILE A 28 -2.08 -7.53 -6.51
N THR A 29 -0.89 -8.09 -6.24
CA THR A 29 -0.73 -9.20 -5.30
C THR A 29 -1.12 -8.81 -3.87
N LYS A 30 -0.73 -7.61 -3.41
CA LYS A 30 -1.13 -7.11 -2.09
C LYS A 30 -2.65 -6.97 -1.96
N PHE A 31 -3.31 -6.43 -2.98
CA PHE A 31 -4.76 -6.34 -3.00
C PHE A 31 -5.43 -7.72 -3.05
N LYS A 32 -4.93 -8.65 -3.87
CA LYS A 32 -5.43 -10.03 -3.91
C LYS A 32 -5.33 -10.72 -2.55
N ASN A 33 -4.21 -10.57 -1.84
CA ASN A 33 -4.03 -11.14 -0.50
C ASN A 33 -5.03 -10.54 0.51
N MET A 34 -5.26 -9.23 0.45
CA MET A 34 -6.30 -8.57 1.26
C MET A 34 -7.69 -9.11 0.92
N GLY A 35 -8.02 -9.20 -0.36
CA GLY A 35 -9.29 -9.76 -0.83
C GLY A 35 -9.48 -11.20 -0.35
N GLN A 36 -8.48 -12.05 -0.51
CA GLN A 36 -8.55 -13.45 -0.07
C GLN A 36 -8.81 -13.57 1.43
N THR A 37 -8.14 -12.75 2.25
CA THR A 37 -8.35 -12.85 3.71
C THR A 37 -9.74 -12.40 4.13
N ILE A 38 -10.31 -11.38 3.45
CA ILE A 38 -11.70 -10.97 3.68
C ILE A 38 -12.63 -12.12 3.32
N LYS A 39 -12.40 -12.80 2.19
CA LYS A 39 -13.20 -13.95 1.75
C LYS A 39 -13.13 -15.13 2.70
N ASP A 40 -11.94 -15.46 3.19
CA ASP A 40 -11.75 -16.52 4.19
C ASP A 40 -12.52 -16.21 5.49
N SER A 41 -12.56 -14.92 5.87
CA SER A 41 -13.33 -14.46 7.03
C SER A 41 -14.84 -14.54 6.77
N TYR A 42 -15.30 -14.19 5.58
CA TYR A 42 -16.71 -14.36 5.17
C TYR A 42 -17.14 -15.82 5.16
N LYS A 43 -16.27 -16.73 4.72
CA LYS A 43 -16.53 -18.17 4.74
C LYS A 43 -16.70 -18.68 6.16
N SER A 44 -15.84 -18.24 7.08
CA SER A 44 -15.91 -18.62 8.49
C SER A 44 -17.22 -18.14 9.13
N SER A 45 -17.57 -16.86 8.94
CA SER A 45 -18.84 -16.28 9.42
C SER A 45 -20.07 -16.97 8.81
N TYR A 46 -20.02 -17.31 7.53
CA TYR A 46 -21.08 -18.07 6.86
C TYR A 46 -21.25 -19.46 7.49
N ASP A 47 -20.15 -20.22 7.67
CA ASP A 47 -20.20 -21.56 8.22
C ASP A 47 -20.78 -21.57 9.63
N GLU A 48 -20.37 -20.62 10.48
CA GLU A 48 -20.90 -20.47 11.82
C GLU A 48 -22.40 -20.16 11.82
N MET A 49 -22.82 -19.14 11.06
CA MET A 49 -24.21 -18.71 11.00
C MET A 49 -25.12 -19.78 10.40
N TYR A 50 -24.67 -20.45 9.33
CA TYR A 50 -25.42 -21.51 8.66
C TYR A 50 -25.58 -22.71 9.59
N ASN A 51 -24.49 -23.22 10.17
CA ASN A 51 -24.54 -24.41 11.02
C ASN A 51 -25.33 -24.16 12.31
N THR A 52 -25.18 -22.99 12.94
CA THR A 52 -25.95 -22.63 14.14
C THR A 52 -27.45 -22.58 13.84
N THR A 53 -27.81 -21.97 12.70
CA THR A 53 -29.21 -21.86 12.27
C THR A 53 -29.79 -23.22 11.88
N TYR A 54 -29.02 -24.02 11.15
CA TYR A 54 -29.40 -25.39 10.75
C TYR A 54 -29.64 -26.28 11.97
N ASN A 55 -28.72 -26.29 12.95
CA ASN A 55 -28.86 -27.06 14.17
C ASN A 55 -30.06 -26.59 15.00
N PHE A 56 -30.29 -25.27 15.09
CA PHE A 56 -31.45 -24.72 15.77
C PHE A 56 -32.77 -25.24 15.17
N PHE A 57 -32.90 -25.26 13.84
CA PHE A 57 -34.08 -25.83 13.16
C PHE A 57 -34.21 -27.34 13.34
N ALA A 58 -33.10 -28.08 13.33
CA ALA A 58 -33.11 -29.52 13.59
C ALA A 58 -33.57 -29.87 15.02
N GLU A 59 -33.24 -29.01 16.00
CA GLU A 59 -33.58 -29.21 17.41
C GLU A 59 -34.94 -28.63 17.81
N ASN A 60 -35.54 -27.75 16.98
CA ASN A 60 -36.73 -26.98 17.34
C ASN A 60 -37.73 -26.88 16.17
N SER A 61 -38.98 -27.30 16.37
CA SER A 61 -40.04 -27.23 15.35
C SER A 61 -40.86 -25.93 15.40
N VAL A 62 -40.19 -24.77 15.45
CA VAL A 62 -40.85 -23.46 15.58
C VAL A 62 -41.35 -22.92 14.24
N LEU A 63 -40.68 -23.28 13.14
CA LEU A 63 -41.01 -22.83 11.78
C LEU A 63 -41.43 -24.02 10.90
N THR A 64 -41.93 -23.72 9.71
CA THR A 64 -42.18 -24.75 8.69
C THR A 64 -40.89 -25.06 7.94
N GLU A 65 -40.71 -26.30 7.49
CA GLU A 65 -39.55 -26.73 6.70
C GLU A 65 -39.28 -25.82 5.47
N GLN A 66 -40.36 -25.33 4.85
CA GLN A 66 -40.26 -24.40 3.73
C GLN A 66 -39.60 -23.08 4.17
N LYS A 67 -39.98 -22.55 5.33
CA LYS A 67 -39.43 -21.28 5.84
C LYS A 67 -37.99 -21.45 6.31
N GLU A 68 -37.66 -22.59 6.92
CA GLU A 68 -36.31 -22.94 7.34
C GLU A 68 -35.36 -23.02 6.13
N THR A 69 -35.79 -23.71 5.08
CA THR A 69 -35.04 -23.81 3.81
C THR A 69 -34.84 -22.43 3.17
N GLU A 70 -35.87 -21.58 3.17
CA GLU A 70 -35.77 -20.20 2.66
C GLU A 70 -34.72 -19.38 3.43
N ILE A 71 -34.68 -19.48 4.76
CA ILE A 71 -33.70 -18.77 5.60
C ILE A 71 -32.28 -19.25 5.31
N LEU A 72 -32.04 -20.56 5.24
CA LEU A 72 -30.72 -21.13 4.93
C LEU A 72 -30.24 -20.76 3.52
N ASN A 73 -31.16 -20.72 2.54
CA ASN A 73 -30.86 -20.24 1.19
C ASN A 73 -30.51 -18.75 1.20
N ASN A 74 -31.23 -17.92 1.96
CA ASN A 74 -30.92 -16.50 2.09
C ASN A 74 -29.53 -16.27 2.71
N ILE A 75 -29.14 -17.03 3.73
CA ILE A 75 -27.79 -17.01 4.31
C ILE A 75 -26.73 -17.30 3.23
N THR A 76 -26.95 -18.35 2.44
CA THR A 76 -26.04 -18.75 1.35
C THR A 76 -25.95 -17.69 0.25
N THR A 77 -27.08 -17.17 -0.21
CA THR A 77 -27.13 -16.11 -1.22
C THR A 77 -26.39 -14.85 -0.74
N LYS A 78 -26.60 -14.43 0.51
CA LYS A 78 -25.92 -13.26 1.06
C LYS A 78 -24.41 -13.45 1.17
N HIS A 79 -23.94 -14.65 1.51
CA HIS A 79 -22.51 -14.97 1.47
C HIS A 79 -21.94 -14.85 0.05
N GLN A 80 -22.62 -15.42 -0.96
CA GLN A 80 -22.20 -15.36 -2.36
C GLN A 80 -22.14 -13.93 -2.91
N GLU A 81 -23.14 -13.09 -2.59
CA GLU A 81 -23.16 -11.67 -2.97
C GLU A 81 -21.93 -10.93 -2.41
N ARG A 82 -21.56 -11.18 -1.15
CA ARG A 82 -20.38 -10.56 -0.51
C ARG A 82 -19.07 -11.01 -1.17
N GLU A 83 -18.92 -12.30 -1.46
CA GLU A 83 -17.78 -12.85 -2.21
C GLU A 83 -17.63 -12.22 -3.60
N GLN A 84 -18.75 -12.00 -4.28
CA GLN A 84 -18.79 -11.41 -5.60
C GLN A 84 -18.30 -9.97 -5.59
N VAL A 85 -18.72 -9.16 -4.61
CA VAL A 85 -18.25 -7.77 -4.46
C VAL A 85 -16.73 -7.72 -4.33
N ILE A 86 -16.13 -8.55 -3.46
CA ILE A 86 -14.67 -8.59 -3.32
C ILE A 86 -13.99 -9.03 -4.62
N SER A 87 -14.55 -10.01 -5.32
CA SER A 87 -14.02 -10.48 -6.60
C SER A 87 -14.02 -9.37 -7.65
N GLN A 88 -15.12 -8.62 -7.77
CA GLN A 88 -15.27 -7.51 -8.70
C GLN A 88 -14.31 -6.35 -8.35
N SER A 89 -14.15 -6.03 -7.07
CA SER A 89 -13.15 -5.07 -6.59
C SER A 89 -11.74 -5.45 -7.02
N MET A 90 -11.36 -6.74 -6.92
CA MET A 90 -10.04 -7.22 -7.33
C MET A 90 -9.83 -7.18 -8.85
N VAL A 91 -10.86 -7.52 -9.62
CA VAL A 91 -10.83 -7.37 -11.09
C VAL A 91 -10.59 -5.91 -11.44
N ARG A 92 -11.35 -4.99 -10.83
CA ARG A 92 -11.24 -3.57 -11.14
C ARG A 92 -9.87 -2.98 -10.79
N ILE A 93 -9.32 -3.31 -9.63
CA ILE A 93 -7.95 -2.90 -9.27
C ILE A 93 -6.93 -3.47 -10.27
N THR A 94 -7.09 -4.73 -10.67
CA THR A 94 -6.20 -5.38 -11.65
C THR A 94 -6.24 -4.66 -13.00
N GLU A 95 -7.42 -4.29 -13.48
CA GLU A 95 -7.60 -3.52 -14.72
C GLU A 95 -6.88 -2.17 -14.66
N ILE A 96 -7.06 -1.41 -13.57
CA ILE A 96 -6.46 -0.08 -13.42
C ILE A 96 -4.93 -0.16 -13.51
N TYR A 97 -4.30 -1.05 -12.74
CA TYR A 97 -2.85 -1.22 -12.76
C TYR A 97 -2.34 -1.78 -14.09
N THR A 98 -3.11 -2.67 -14.74
CA THR A 98 -2.73 -3.23 -16.04
C THR A 98 -2.78 -2.17 -17.13
N ASN A 99 -3.81 -1.33 -17.16
CA ASN A 99 -3.94 -0.23 -18.11
C ASN A 99 -2.83 0.81 -17.95
N ALA A 100 -2.53 1.23 -16.71
CA ALA A 100 -1.46 2.18 -16.44
C ALA A 100 -0.09 1.62 -16.88
N LYS A 101 0.16 0.33 -16.63
CA LYS A 101 1.34 -0.39 -17.09
C LYS A 101 1.44 -0.44 -18.61
N GLU A 102 0.38 -0.86 -19.31
CA GLU A 102 0.36 -0.97 -20.78
C GLU A 102 0.57 0.37 -21.47
N GLN A 103 0.08 1.44 -20.85
CA GLN A 103 0.25 2.81 -21.33
C GLN A 103 1.56 3.47 -20.87
N ASN A 104 2.41 2.76 -20.13
CA ASN A 104 3.68 3.26 -19.58
C ASN A 104 3.52 4.62 -18.87
N ARG A 105 2.47 4.75 -18.05
CA ARG A 105 2.16 5.98 -17.32
C ARG A 105 1.99 5.74 -15.83
N GLN A 106 1.93 6.84 -15.08
CA GLN A 106 1.48 6.85 -13.69
C GLN A 106 -0.03 6.59 -13.60
N LEU A 107 -0.51 6.27 -12.40
CA LEU A 107 -1.94 6.32 -12.11
C LEU A 107 -2.45 7.77 -12.21
N THR A 108 -3.63 7.93 -12.79
CA THR A 108 -4.34 9.21 -12.75
C THR A 108 -4.94 9.45 -11.36
N GLU A 109 -5.26 10.69 -11.01
CA GLU A 109 -5.95 11.03 -9.76
C GLU A 109 -7.30 10.32 -9.63
N ALA A 110 -8.04 10.19 -10.74
CA ALA A 110 -9.31 9.48 -10.79
C ALA A 110 -9.15 7.98 -10.47
N GLU A 111 -8.17 7.32 -11.08
CA GLU A 111 -7.85 5.91 -10.80
C GLU A 111 -7.39 5.70 -9.36
N MET A 112 -6.59 6.64 -8.82
CA MET A 112 -6.15 6.58 -7.43
C MET A 112 -7.32 6.76 -6.46
N THR A 113 -8.24 7.67 -6.76
CA THR A 113 -9.47 7.87 -5.99
C THR A 113 -10.37 6.63 -6.04
N GLU A 114 -10.48 6.00 -7.21
CA GLU A 114 -11.23 4.78 -7.40
C GLU A 114 -10.64 3.62 -6.58
N ILE A 115 -9.32 3.40 -6.63
CA ILE A 115 -8.67 2.35 -5.82
C ILE A 115 -8.85 2.62 -4.32
N ASN A 116 -8.70 3.87 -3.87
CA ASN A 116 -8.93 4.24 -2.47
C ASN A 116 -10.37 3.93 -2.03
N THR A 117 -11.35 4.27 -2.88
CA THR A 117 -12.76 3.99 -2.63
C THR A 117 -13.02 2.49 -2.52
N ILE A 118 -12.46 1.70 -3.44
CA ILE A 118 -12.56 0.23 -3.39
C ILE A 118 -11.95 -0.31 -2.09
N GLN A 119 -10.75 0.15 -1.70
CA GLN A 119 -10.09 -0.28 -0.47
C GLN A 119 -10.93 0.08 0.77
N GLN A 120 -11.56 1.25 0.81
CA GLN A 120 -12.47 1.66 1.89
C GLN A 120 -13.71 0.76 1.96
N GLN A 121 -14.36 0.50 0.83
CA GLN A 121 -15.52 -0.40 0.78
C GLN A 121 -15.19 -1.82 1.25
N MET A 122 -14.02 -2.33 0.88
CA MET A 122 -13.55 -3.63 1.36
C MET A 122 -13.36 -3.65 2.89
N ARG A 123 -12.77 -2.58 3.46
CA ARG A 123 -12.65 -2.42 4.93
C ARG A 123 -14.01 -2.35 5.61
N ASP A 124 -14.93 -1.52 5.11
CA ASP A 124 -16.25 -1.34 5.73
C ASP A 124 -17.08 -2.63 5.69
N ASN A 125 -17.03 -3.36 4.58
CA ASN A 125 -17.72 -4.65 4.46
C ASN A 125 -17.11 -5.72 5.39
N ALA A 126 -15.79 -5.73 5.55
CA ALA A 126 -15.12 -6.61 6.51
C ALA A 126 -15.54 -6.28 7.95
N ILE A 127 -15.52 -5.00 8.36
CA ILE A 127 -15.98 -4.57 9.69
C ILE A 127 -17.43 -5.00 9.93
N THR A 128 -18.31 -4.73 8.97
CA THR A 128 -19.74 -5.06 9.07
C THR A 128 -19.98 -6.56 9.21
N THR A 129 -19.19 -7.39 8.51
CA THR A 129 -19.38 -8.84 8.53
C THR A 129 -18.79 -9.49 9.78
N LEU A 130 -17.72 -8.93 10.33
CA LEU A 130 -16.98 -9.52 11.45
C LEU A 130 -17.39 -8.97 12.81
N SER A 131 -18.19 -7.91 12.85
CA SER A 131 -18.75 -7.41 14.10
C SER A 131 -19.97 -8.24 14.50
N GLU A 132 -20.10 -8.57 15.77
CA GLU A 132 -21.25 -9.31 16.29
C GLU A 132 -22.51 -8.43 16.28
N THR A 133 -22.33 -7.12 16.42
CA THR A 133 -23.42 -6.14 16.46
C THR A 133 -23.12 -4.90 15.63
N GLU A 134 -24.17 -4.21 15.19
CA GLU A 134 -24.03 -2.92 14.51
C GLU A 134 -23.41 -1.85 15.42
N GLN A 135 -23.63 -1.94 16.73
CA GLN A 135 -23.02 -1.03 17.70
C GLN A 135 -21.50 -1.20 17.75
N GLU A 136 -21.02 -2.45 17.78
CA GLU A 136 -19.59 -2.77 17.71
C GLU A 136 -19.00 -2.29 16.38
N ALA A 137 -19.68 -2.58 15.26
CA ALA A 137 -19.25 -2.11 13.94
C ALA A 137 -19.11 -0.59 13.89
N ALA A 138 -20.07 0.15 14.45
CA ALA A 138 -20.03 1.62 14.51
C ALA A 138 -18.84 2.14 15.34
N VAL A 139 -18.56 1.52 16.50
CA VAL A 139 -17.39 1.88 17.32
C VAL A 139 -16.08 1.60 16.57
N ILE A 140 -15.99 0.46 15.89
CA ILE A 140 -14.80 0.12 15.09
C ILE A 140 -14.64 1.12 13.95
N ARG A 141 -15.70 1.45 13.21
CA ARG A 141 -15.66 2.45 12.12
C ARG A 141 -15.23 3.82 12.64
N GLU A 142 -15.74 4.26 13.78
CA GLU A 142 -15.36 5.57 14.34
C GLU A 142 -13.89 5.60 14.76
N ARG A 143 -13.40 4.55 15.42
CA ARG A 143 -11.97 4.41 15.71
C ARG A 143 -11.15 4.37 14.42
N MET A 144 -11.60 3.63 13.41
CA MET A 144 -10.92 3.54 12.13
C MET A 144 -10.83 4.89 11.42
N LYS A 145 -11.86 5.75 11.49
CA LYS A 145 -11.81 7.12 10.95
C LYS A 145 -10.71 7.97 11.60
N GLU A 146 -10.47 7.82 12.89
CA GLU A 146 -9.36 8.53 13.58
C GLU A 146 -7.98 8.10 13.06
N TYR A 147 -7.86 6.87 12.55
CA TYR A 147 -6.65 6.33 11.93
C TYR A 147 -6.67 6.41 10.39
N GLN A 148 -7.81 6.76 9.78
CA GLN A 148 -8.00 6.72 8.34
C GLN A 148 -7.15 7.80 7.68
N GLY A 149 -6.25 7.39 6.78
CA GLY A 149 -5.31 8.29 6.11
C GLY A 149 -4.04 8.60 6.91
N ARG A 150 -3.84 7.99 8.09
CA ARG A 150 -2.57 8.07 8.84
C ARG A 150 -1.69 6.87 8.52
N LEU A 151 -0.42 7.13 8.24
CA LEU A 151 0.62 6.10 8.18
C LEU A 151 1.03 5.73 9.62
N THR A 152 1.24 4.44 9.89
CA THR A 152 1.86 4.01 11.14
C THR A 152 3.34 4.40 11.15
N ALA A 153 3.94 4.51 12.33
CA ALA A 153 5.37 4.75 12.47
C ALA A 153 6.22 3.73 11.68
N GLU A 154 5.83 2.46 11.69
CA GLU A 154 6.51 1.40 10.93
C GLU A 154 6.42 1.63 9.42
N MET A 155 5.23 1.97 8.90
CA MET A 155 5.06 2.26 7.48
C MET A 155 5.84 3.50 7.05
N ALA A 156 5.77 4.58 7.83
CA ALA A 156 6.52 5.81 7.60
C ALA A 156 8.04 5.54 7.63
N SER A 157 8.52 4.81 8.64
CA SER A 157 9.91 4.36 8.77
C SER A 157 10.39 3.63 7.51
N GLU A 158 9.66 2.59 7.09
CA GLU A 158 10.02 1.80 5.91
C GLU A 158 10.04 2.65 4.63
N MET A 159 9.04 3.53 4.44
CA MET A 159 8.97 4.41 3.28
C MET A 159 10.13 5.41 3.24
N ILE A 160 10.48 6.02 4.38
CA ILE A 160 11.60 6.97 4.45
C ILE A 160 12.93 6.25 4.19
N GLN A 161 13.12 5.04 4.72
CA GLN A 161 14.32 4.24 4.47
C GLN A 161 14.45 3.91 2.98
N LYS A 162 13.39 3.40 2.35
CA LYS A 162 13.38 3.11 0.91
C LYS A 162 13.63 4.35 0.05
N ALA A 163 13.08 5.50 0.42
CA ALA A 163 13.33 6.76 -0.29
C ALA A 163 14.78 7.23 -0.14
N ASN A 164 15.40 7.02 1.02
CA ASN A 164 16.83 7.30 1.21
C ASN A 164 17.70 6.34 0.39
N GLU A 165 17.39 5.04 0.38
CA GLU A 165 18.09 4.03 -0.42
C GLU A 165 18.02 4.35 -1.93
N ALA A 166 16.82 4.69 -2.43
CA ALA A 166 16.64 5.08 -3.83
C ALA A 166 17.47 6.33 -4.18
N LYS A 167 17.44 7.37 -3.34
CA LYS A 167 18.26 8.57 -3.51
C LYS A 167 19.75 8.23 -3.55
N GLU A 168 20.23 7.41 -2.64
CA GLU A 168 21.64 7.00 -2.60
C GLU A 168 22.05 6.20 -3.83
N GLY A 169 21.17 5.31 -4.32
CA GLY A 169 21.34 4.58 -5.58
C GLY A 169 21.48 5.51 -6.79
N GLU A 170 20.59 6.49 -6.92
CA GLU A 170 20.62 7.48 -8.01
C GLU A 170 21.89 8.36 -7.94
N ILE A 171 22.27 8.82 -6.74
CA ILE A 171 23.52 9.58 -6.55
C ILE A 171 24.73 8.75 -6.98
N LYS A 172 24.76 7.45 -6.62
CA LYS A 172 25.83 6.55 -7.03
C LYS A 172 25.89 6.40 -8.55
N ALA A 173 24.75 6.11 -9.20
CA ALA A 173 24.67 5.97 -10.65
C ALA A 173 25.08 7.25 -11.39
N ALA A 174 24.70 8.42 -10.89
CA ALA A 174 25.11 9.72 -11.45
C ALA A 174 26.63 9.92 -11.39
N ASN A 175 27.26 9.56 -10.26
CA ASN A 175 28.72 9.64 -10.10
C ASN A 175 29.46 8.66 -11.01
N GLU A 176 28.99 7.40 -11.11
CA GLU A 176 29.59 6.39 -11.99
C GLU A 176 29.56 6.85 -13.46
N LYS A 177 28.41 7.34 -13.92
CA LYS A 177 28.25 7.88 -15.28
C LYS A 177 29.16 9.09 -15.53
N TYR A 178 29.28 9.98 -14.55
CA TYR A 178 30.20 11.12 -14.62
C TYR A 178 31.64 10.64 -14.81
N GLU A 179 32.12 9.73 -13.96
CA GLU A 179 33.48 9.19 -14.04
C GLU A 179 33.77 8.52 -15.40
N GLU A 180 32.82 7.76 -15.94
CA GLU A 180 32.93 7.17 -17.27
C GLU A 180 33.10 8.22 -18.36
N ILE A 181 32.30 9.29 -18.34
CA ILE A 181 32.39 10.38 -19.32
C ILE A 181 33.73 11.10 -19.19
N ILE A 182 34.20 11.40 -17.98
CA ILE A 182 35.50 12.05 -17.75
C ILE A 182 36.63 11.17 -18.30
N LYS A 183 36.60 9.86 -18.02
CA LYS A 183 37.59 8.91 -18.53
C LYS A 183 37.58 8.82 -20.06
N GLN A 184 36.41 8.83 -20.68
CA GLN A 184 36.29 8.83 -22.14
C GLN A 184 36.78 10.14 -22.75
N ALA A 185 36.40 11.29 -22.19
CA ALA A 185 36.87 12.61 -22.63
C ALA A 185 38.40 12.71 -22.56
N ALA A 186 39.01 12.21 -21.48
CA ALA A 186 40.47 12.19 -21.33
C ALA A 186 41.14 11.37 -22.44
N ARG A 187 40.63 10.17 -22.74
CA ARG A 187 41.14 9.32 -23.83
C ARG A 187 41.03 9.97 -25.21
N LEU A 188 39.92 10.64 -25.48
CA LEU A 188 39.71 11.36 -26.75
C LEU A 188 40.73 12.51 -26.90
N LYS A 189 40.98 13.25 -25.82
CA LYS A 189 41.98 14.33 -25.78
C LYS A 189 43.39 13.79 -25.97
N GLU A 190 43.76 12.71 -25.26
CA GLU A 190 45.07 12.05 -25.40
C GLU A 190 45.31 11.52 -26.82
N ALA A 191 44.27 11.00 -27.47
CA ALA A 191 44.33 10.54 -28.86
C ALA A 191 44.36 11.69 -29.89
N GLY A 192 44.25 12.95 -29.45
CA GLY A 192 44.21 14.12 -30.33
C GLY A 192 42.92 14.24 -31.15
N LEU A 193 41.86 13.54 -30.76
CA LEU A 193 40.56 13.53 -31.47
C LEU A 193 39.68 14.73 -31.09
N ILE A 194 39.95 15.37 -29.96
CA ILE A 194 39.29 16.59 -29.49
C ILE A 194 40.32 17.60 -28.98
N THR A 195 39.95 18.87 -29.02
CA THR A 195 40.73 20.00 -28.49
C THR A 195 40.64 20.10 -26.96
N GLU A 196 41.53 20.89 -26.36
CA GLU A 196 41.47 21.24 -24.93
C GLU A 196 40.13 21.87 -24.55
N GLN A 197 39.57 22.71 -25.42
CA GLN A 197 38.31 23.39 -25.15
C GLN A 197 37.14 22.41 -25.18
N GLU A 198 37.07 21.55 -26.20
CA GLU A 198 36.02 20.52 -26.29
C GLU A 198 36.09 19.54 -25.11
N TYR A 199 37.29 19.19 -24.64
CA TYR A 199 37.45 18.42 -23.41
C TYR A 199 36.84 19.15 -22.20
N LYS A 200 37.17 20.44 -22.00
CA LYS A 200 36.62 21.24 -20.88
C LYS A 200 35.10 21.37 -20.96
N ASP A 201 34.55 21.52 -22.17
CA ASP A 201 33.11 21.60 -22.39
C ASP A 201 32.43 20.28 -22.06
N MET A 202 33.01 19.13 -22.43
CA MET A 202 32.53 17.80 -22.04
C MET A 202 32.55 17.59 -20.52
N VAL A 203 33.65 17.98 -19.84
CA VAL A 203 33.76 17.89 -18.38
C VAL A 203 32.70 18.75 -17.70
N THR A 204 32.50 19.98 -18.20
CA THR A 204 31.49 20.90 -17.66
C THR A 204 30.09 20.32 -17.84
N SER A 205 29.74 19.86 -19.04
CA SER A 205 28.45 19.25 -19.33
C SER A 205 28.18 18.00 -18.47
N ALA A 206 29.18 17.13 -18.31
CA ALA A 206 29.08 15.96 -17.46
C ALA A 206 28.87 16.34 -15.98
N THR A 207 29.56 17.38 -15.51
CA THR A 207 29.41 17.90 -14.14
C THR A 207 28.00 18.42 -13.92
N THR A 208 27.49 19.24 -14.83
CA THR A 208 26.11 19.76 -14.78
C THR A 208 25.08 18.64 -14.74
N ALA A 209 25.20 17.64 -15.64
CA ALA A 209 24.26 16.52 -15.69
C ALA A 209 24.24 15.69 -14.40
N LYS A 210 25.42 15.46 -13.80
CA LYS A 210 25.55 14.77 -12.52
C LYS A 210 24.90 15.58 -11.39
N ASP A 211 25.20 16.87 -11.29
CA ASP A 211 24.66 17.74 -10.23
C ASP A 211 23.13 17.88 -10.33
N GLU A 212 22.59 18.01 -11.55
CA GLU A 212 21.15 18.02 -11.80
C GLU A 212 20.48 16.70 -11.37
N SER A 213 21.10 15.55 -11.68
CA SER A 213 20.60 14.23 -11.28
C SER A 213 20.61 14.05 -9.75
N ILE A 214 21.69 14.44 -9.07
CA ILE A 214 21.80 14.40 -7.60
C ILE A 214 20.74 15.31 -6.95
N LYS A 215 20.55 16.50 -7.51
CA LYS A 215 19.53 17.45 -7.05
C LYS A 215 18.13 16.86 -7.22
N ALA A 216 17.80 16.30 -8.38
CA ALA A 216 16.51 15.67 -8.64
C ALA A 216 16.23 14.53 -7.65
N ALA A 217 17.19 13.64 -7.43
CA ALA A 217 17.04 12.54 -6.47
C ALA A 217 16.83 13.05 -5.03
N THR A 218 17.52 14.11 -4.64
CA THR A 218 17.38 14.74 -3.32
C THR A 218 16.00 15.40 -3.16
N ASP A 219 15.55 16.13 -4.17
CA ASP A 219 14.24 16.79 -4.20
C ASP A 219 13.11 15.75 -4.11
N THR A 220 13.21 14.65 -4.86
CA THR A 220 12.26 13.52 -4.78
C THR A 220 12.21 12.91 -3.37
N CYS A 221 13.37 12.61 -2.78
CA CYS A 221 13.45 12.06 -1.42
C CYS A 221 12.84 13.00 -0.37
N ASN A 222 13.07 14.31 -0.49
CA ASN A 222 12.50 15.30 0.42
C ASN A 222 10.99 15.46 0.22
N GLY A 223 10.51 15.40 -1.03
CA GLY A 223 9.08 15.37 -1.34
C GLY A 223 8.39 14.20 -0.65
N VAL A 224 9.01 13.01 -0.64
CA VAL A 224 8.48 11.83 0.08
C VAL A 224 8.32 12.11 1.57
N LYS A 225 9.36 12.64 2.20
CA LYS A 225 9.35 12.94 3.65
C LYS A 225 8.27 13.98 3.99
N GLN A 226 8.10 14.98 3.14
CA GLN A 226 7.09 16.02 3.31
C GLN A 226 5.66 15.46 3.18
N GLU A 227 5.39 14.63 2.17
CA GLU A 227 4.08 13.98 2.00
C GLU A 227 3.74 13.08 3.18
N ILE A 228 4.69 12.30 3.69
CA ILE A 228 4.50 11.47 4.90
C ILE A 228 4.13 12.34 6.11
N SER A 229 4.86 13.45 6.32
CA SER A 229 4.59 14.40 7.41
C SER A 229 3.23 15.09 7.28
N ASN A 230 2.82 15.44 6.06
CA ASN A 230 1.55 16.09 5.79
C ASN A 230 0.37 15.13 5.97
N ALA A 231 0.51 13.90 5.47
CA ALA A 231 -0.51 12.86 5.60
C ALA A 231 -0.70 12.42 7.04
N THR A 232 0.37 12.43 7.86
CA THR A 232 0.32 12.01 9.25
C THR A 232 0.93 13.07 10.17
N PRO A 233 0.18 14.14 10.49
CA PRO A 233 0.65 15.14 11.43
C PRO A 233 1.10 14.50 12.75
N GLY A 234 2.29 14.89 13.23
CA GLY A 234 2.89 14.36 14.46
C GLY A 234 3.77 13.11 14.29
N ILE A 235 3.84 12.51 13.10
CA ILE A 235 4.66 11.30 12.86
C ILE A 235 6.15 11.49 13.15
N GLY A 236 6.65 12.74 13.05
CA GLY A 236 8.03 13.11 13.39
C GLY A 236 8.41 12.90 14.86
N SER A 237 7.43 12.71 15.75
CA SER A 237 7.66 12.34 17.16
C SER A 237 7.87 10.83 17.36
N GLU A 238 7.53 10.02 16.36
CA GLU A 238 7.65 8.56 16.39
C GLU A 238 8.77 8.07 15.45
N VAL A 239 8.99 8.79 14.35
CA VAL A 239 9.96 8.45 13.31
C VAL A 239 10.83 9.66 13.00
N ASP A 240 12.15 9.46 13.01
CA ASP A 240 13.08 10.44 12.48
C ASP A 240 12.87 10.56 10.95
N LEU A 241 12.31 11.69 10.53
CA LEU A 241 12.00 11.95 9.12
C LEU A 241 13.24 12.01 8.21
N GLN A 242 14.43 12.22 8.77
CA GLN A 242 15.66 12.23 7.99
C GLN A 242 16.16 10.82 7.71
N THR A 243 16.25 10.01 8.76
CA THR A 243 16.86 8.67 8.68
C THR A 243 15.85 7.56 8.44
N GLY A 244 14.58 7.82 8.71
CA GLY A 244 13.53 6.80 8.76
C GLY A 244 13.69 5.87 9.95
N ARG A 245 14.51 6.21 10.96
CA ARG A 245 14.63 5.39 12.18
C ARG A 245 13.49 5.73 13.12
N ILE A 246 12.84 4.69 13.63
CA ILE A 246 11.91 4.85 14.75
C ILE A 246 12.72 5.39 15.94
N GLN A 247 12.28 6.50 16.52
CA GLN A 247 12.93 7.08 17.70
C GLN A 247 12.71 6.10 18.88
N SER A 248 13.81 5.57 19.43
CA SER A 248 13.86 4.34 20.24
C SER A 248 12.87 4.30 21.43
N SER A 249 12.22 3.20 21.84
CA SER A 249 12.09 1.82 21.32
C SER A 249 11.19 0.99 22.28
N TYR A 250 10.61 -0.11 21.78
CA TYR A 250 10.17 -1.32 22.51
C TYR A 250 8.83 -1.38 23.29
N ASP A 251 8.38 -0.36 24.03
CA ASP A 251 7.16 -0.52 24.86
C ASP A 251 5.83 -0.38 24.10
N LYS A 252 5.80 0.31 22.95
CA LYS A 252 4.57 0.49 22.16
C LYS A 252 4.36 -0.57 21.07
N LEU A 253 5.46 -1.16 20.57
CA LEU A 253 5.44 -2.03 19.38
C LEU A 253 4.87 -3.44 19.67
N LYS A 254 5.11 -4.00 20.87
CA LYS A 254 4.52 -5.28 21.32
C LYS A 254 3.10 -5.12 21.92
N ILE A 255 2.68 -3.91 22.25
CA ILE A 255 1.34 -3.66 22.81
C ILE A 255 0.36 -3.27 21.70
N GLY A 256 0.82 -2.60 20.64
CA GLY A 256 -0.03 -2.14 19.54
C GLY A 256 -0.54 -3.24 18.62
N LEU A 257 0.33 -4.08 18.04
CA LEU A 257 -0.08 -5.06 17.03
C LEU A 257 -0.47 -6.43 17.63
N SER A 258 0.34 -7.00 18.54
CA SER A 258 -0.08 -8.21 19.26
C SER A 258 -1.18 -7.97 20.29
N GLY A 259 -1.35 -6.73 20.77
CA GLY A 259 -2.49 -6.38 21.64
C GLY A 259 -3.76 -6.12 20.84
N PHE A 260 -3.70 -5.42 19.70
CA PHE A 260 -4.86 -5.21 18.83
C PHE A 260 -5.40 -6.53 18.27
N PHE A 261 -4.58 -7.40 17.67
CA PHE A 261 -5.07 -8.68 17.11
C PHE A 261 -5.53 -9.67 18.18
N LYS A 262 -4.95 -9.65 19.39
CA LYS A 262 -5.35 -10.52 20.50
C LYS A 262 -6.57 -9.97 21.25
N TRP A 263 -6.84 -8.67 21.17
CA TRP A 263 -8.05 -8.01 21.65
C TRP A 263 -9.22 -8.11 20.65
N LEU A 264 -8.95 -8.06 19.34
CA LEU A 264 -9.98 -8.17 18.28
C LEU A 264 -10.40 -9.62 17.98
N PHE A 265 -9.53 -10.61 18.20
CA PHE A 265 -9.77 -12.01 17.83
C PHE A 265 -9.52 -12.99 18.98
N GLY A 266 -9.39 -12.50 20.22
CA GLY A 266 -9.17 -13.34 21.41
C GLY A 266 -10.26 -13.12 22.45
N GLN A 267 -11.16 -14.08 22.60
CA GLN A 267 -11.94 -14.26 23.82
C GLN A 267 -11.45 -15.51 24.57
N ASN A 268 -11.03 -15.29 25.81
CA ASN A 268 -11.62 -15.86 27.02
C ASN A 268 -11.33 -14.92 28.18
#